data_AF-A0AA43JD00-F1
#
_entry.id   AF-A0AA43JD00-F1
#
_cell.length_a   1.000
_cell.length_b   1.000
_cell.length_c   1.000
_cell.angle_alpha   90.00
_cell.angle_beta   90.00
_cell.angle_gamma   90.00
#
_symmetry.space_group_name_H-M   'P 1'
#
loop_
_entity.id
_entity.type
_entity.pdbx_description
1 polymer ?
#
loop_
_entity_poly.entity_id
_entity_poly.type
_entity_poly.pdbx_seq_one_letter_code
_entity_poly.pdbx_strand_id
1 'polypeptide(L)'
;MPPSIHPVDLIAALRQRHLTPAIVFLTSRRACDEAMEAFDHADLVLPPVRQEAIGTALERVIAQYPSITEHPLIPIVQRIGVAAHHAGHLPSWKIAIEELMRQGHLDAVFATTTLAAGVDFPARTVVITQSSIRKSRDFTDLTIGEVQQVAGRAGRRGKDHVGFAVVTPSPYIDLAVLTKGLTGQPEAIDSQFTISYPMVLNLLKAHPHEQIQGILAKSFAQFQLNQRAELLEHKLDALHVQMEPFGPRVCTDWITQWQTFDHARRHRHIRHQTHRSESPEISARLPFLSPGRVVGLSRGRGIVLR
;
A
#
# COMPACT_ATOMS: atom_id res chain seq x y z
N MET A 1 -3.75 8.06 -14.61
CA MET A 1 -5.15 7.97 -14.12
C MET A 1 -5.29 9.01 -13.03
N PRO A 2 -5.98 10.12 -13.33
CA PRO A 2 -6.06 11.24 -12.40
C PRO A 2 -6.88 10.85 -11.16
N PRO A 3 -6.63 11.48 -10.00
CA PRO A 3 -7.56 11.43 -8.88
C PRO A 3 -8.96 11.83 -9.38
N SER A 4 -9.99 11.27 -8.75
CA SER A 4 -11.39 11.61 -9.03
C SER A 4 -11.69 13.11 -8.95
N ILE A 5 -10.88 13.84 -8.18
CA ILE A 5 -10.84 15.30 -8.11
C ILE A 5 -9.68 15.78 -8.97
N HIS A 6 -9.93 16.72 -9.88
CA HIS A 6 -8.89 17.30 -10.72
C HIS A 6 -7.75 17.92 -9.87
N PRO A 7 -6.46 17.74 -10.23
CA PRO A 7 -5.34 18.21 -9.41
C PRO A 7 -5.41 19.70 -9.08
N VAL A 8 -5.83 20.54 -10.03
CA VAL A 8 -5.95 21.99 -9.84
C VAL A 8 -7.00 22.32 -8.78
N ASP A 9 -8.17 21.68 -8.85
CA ASP A 9 -9.28 21.90 -7.91
C ASP A 9 -8.92 21.43 -6.51
N LEU A 10 -8.21 20.29 -6.42
CA LEU A 10 -7.71 19.77 -5.16
C LEU A 10 -6.78 20.78 -4.48
N ILE A 11 -5.79 21.31 -5.20
CA ILE A 11 -4.85 22.29 -4.64
C ILE A 11 -5.56 23.60 -4.30
N ALA A 12 -6.48 24.07 -5.13
CA ALA A 12 -7.29 25.26 -4.84
C ALA A 12 -8.10 25.09 -3.54
N ALA A 13 -8.76 23.94 -3.36
CA ALA A 13 -9.52 23.64 -2.15
C ALA A 13 -8.62 23.56 -0.89
N LEU A 14 -7.44 22.94 -1.00
CA LEU A 14 -6.48 22.86 0.12
C LEU A 14 -5.96 24.24 0.52
N ARG A 15 -5.69 25.13 -0.45
CA ARG A 15 -5.30 26.51 -0.19
C ARG A 15 -6.39 27.30 0.53
N GLN A 16 -7.62 27.23 0.03
CA GLN A 16 -8.77 27.93 0.62
C GLN A 16 -9.02 27.51 2.07
N ARG A 17 -8.74 26.25 2.42
CA ARG A 17 -8.91 25.71 3.78
C ARG A 17 -7.65 25.82 4.65
N HIS A 18 -6.59 26.48 4.18
CA HIS A 18 -5.31 26.59 4.89
C HIS A 18 -4.69 25.24 5.28
N LEU A 19 -4.84 24.24 4.40
CA LEU A 19 -4.32 22.88 4.56
C LEU A 19 -2.97 22.66 3.86
N THR A 20 -2.36 23.71 3.32
CA THR A 20 -1.01 23.67 2.73
C THR A 20 0.07 23.88 3.81
N PRO A 21 1.30 23.35 3.63
CA PRO A 21 1.73 22.56 2.49
C PRO A 21 1.20 21.12 2.53
N ALA A 22 0.96 20.52 1.36
CA ALA A 22 0.38 19.18 1.24
C ALA A 22 1.27 18.21 0.44
N ILE A 23 1.25 16.93 0.78
CA ILE A 23 1.81 15.87 -0.06
C ILE A 23 0.66 15.06 -0.67
N VAL A 24 0.58 15.02 -1.99
CA VAL A 24 -0.43 14.25 -2.71
C VAL A 24 0.20 12.96 -3.21
N PHE A 25 -0.17 11.84 -2.60
CA PHE A 25 0.38 10.54 -2.97
C PHE A 25 -0.37 9.93 -4.16
N LEU A 26 0.38 9.60 -5.22
CA LEU A 26 -0.12 9.06 -6.48
C LEU A 26 0.51 7.70 -6.81
N THR A 27 -0.15 6.96 -7.72
CA THR A 27 0.15 5.53 -8.01
C THR A 27 1.50 5.32 -8.69
N SER A 28 1.95 6.31 -9.46
CA SER A 28 3.04 6.12 -10.42
C SER A 28 3.71 7.44 -10.77
N ARG A 29 4.92 7.34 -11.34
CA ARG A 29 5.70 8.48 -11.85
C ARG A 29 4.89 9.29 -12.85
N ARG A 30 4.37 8.59 -13.87
CA ARG A 30 3.48 9.14 -14.90
C ARG A 30 2.28 9.88 -14.31
N ALA A 31 1.65 9.36 -13.25
CA ALA A 31 0.52 10.05 -12.64
C ALA A 31 0.92 11.39 -11.99
N CYS A 32 2.15 11.51 -11.47
CA CYS A 32 2.67 12.78 -10.96
C CYS A 32 2.94 13.77 -12.10
N ASP A 33 3.50 13.29 -13.21
CA ASP A 33 3.73 14.11 -14.41
C ASP A 33 2.39 14.60 -15.00
N GLU A 34 1.41 13.70 -15.19
CA GLU A 34 0.04 14.03 -15.61
C GLU A 34 -0.61 15.06 -14.67
N ALA A 35 -0.33 14.98 -13.36
CA ALA A 35 -0.84 15.95 -12.40
C ALA A 35 -0.19 17.34 -12.55
N MET A 36 1.08 17.41 -12.96
CA MET A 36 1.77 18.67 -13.25
C MET A 36 1.29 19.31 -14.55
N GLU A 37 1.10 18.51 -15.60
CA GLU A 37 0.56 18.96 -16.90
C GLU A 37 -0.82 19.63 -16.75
N ALA A 38 -1.63 19.15 -15.81
CA ALA A 38 -2.93 19.77 -15.50
C ALA A 38 -2.84 21.26 -15.08
N PHE A 39 -1.67 21.74 -14.67
CA PHE A 39 -1.44 23.14 -14.29
C PHE A 39 -0.94 24.03 -15.44
N ASP A 40 -0.61 23.49 -16.62
CA ASP A 40 -0.07 24.29 -17.72
C ASP A 40 -1.05 25.39 -18.16
N HIS A 41 -2.33 25.04 -18.23
CA HIS A 41 -3.43 25.93 -18.63
C HIS A 41 -4.31 26.38 -17.46
N ALA A 42 -3.86 26.22 -16.22
CA ALA A 42 -4.63 26.62 -15.05
C ALA A 42 -4.49 28.12 -14.76
N ASP A 43 -5.62 28.77 -14.46
CA ASP A 43 -5.65 30.18 -13.99
C ASP A 43 -5.14 30.34 -12.54
N LEU A 44 -4.77 29.25 -11.89
CA LEU A 44 -4.35 29.21 -10.50
C LEU A 44 -2.90 29.68 -10.32
N VAL A 45 -2.68 30.99 -10.30
CA VAL A 45 -1.34 31.59 -10.21
C VAL A 45 -1.04 32.13 -8.81
N LEU A 46 0.21 32.00 -8.35
CA LEU A 46 0.66 32.60 -7.08
C LEU A 46 0.82 34.12 -7.18
N PRO A 47 0.71 34.86 -6.06
CA PRO A 47 1.04 36.28 -6.04
C PRO A 47 2.49 36.55 -6.52
N PRO A 48 2.78 37.64 -7.25
CA PRO A 48 4.10 37.95 -7.80
C PRO A 48 5.23 37.87 -6.76
N VAL A 49 5.00 38.38 -5.55
CA VAL A 49 5.96 38.32 -4.44
C VAL A 49 6.37 36.88 -4.10
N ARG A 50 5.43 35.92 -4.14
CA ARG A 50 5.75 34.51 -3.91
C ARG A 50 6.50 33.91 -5.10
N GLN A 51 6.15 34.28 -6.33
CA GLN A 51 6.85 33.80 -7.52
C GLN A 51 8.30 34.27 -7.55
N GLU A 52 8.56 35.53 -7.18
CA GLU A 52 9.91 36.09 -7.04
C GLU A 52 10.69 35.35 -5.95
N ALA A 53 10.08 35.12 -4.78
CA ALA A 53 10.72 34.38 -3.70
C ALA A 53 11.10 32.94 -4.11
N ILE A 54 10.21 32.25 -4.84
CA ILE A 54 10.50 30.91 -5.39
C ILE A 54 11.62 30.99 -6.44
N GLY A 55 11.59 32.01 -7.31
CA GLY A 55 12.63 32.25 -8.33
C GLY A 55 14.01 32.43 -7.72
N THR A 56 14.14 33.31 -6.72
CA THR A 56 15.40 33.52 -5.99
C THR A 56 15.88 32.25 -5.27
N ALA A 57 14.96 31.46 -4.71
CA ALA A 57 15.31 30.18 -4.09
C ALA A 57 15.80 29.16 -5.14
N LEU A 58 15.13 29.07 -6.29
CA LEU A 58 15.53 28.23 -7.41
C LEU A 58 16.90 28.63 -7.95
N GLU A 59 17.19 29.92 -8.14
CA GLU A 59 18.50 30.41 -8.58
C GLU A 59 19.64 29.95 -7.66
N ARG A 60 19.44 30.03 -6.33
CA ARG A 60 20.42 29.55 -5.35
C ARG A 60 20.65 28.05 -5.47
N VAL A 61 19.59 27.27 -5.64
CA VAL A 61 19.68 25.81 -5.77
C VAL A 61 20.30 25.42 -7.12
N ILE A 62 19.97 26.11 -8.21
CA ILE A 62 20.56 25.92 -9.54
C ILE A 62 22.05 26.22 -9.51
N ALA A 63 22.48 27.28 -8.80
CA ALA A 63 23.90 27.58 -8.63
C ALA A 63 24.67 26.45 -7.92
N GLN A 64 24.03 25.74 -6.98
CA GLN A 64 24.61 24.57 -6.32
C GLN A 64 24.54 23.31 -7.21
N TYR A 65 23.49 23.18 -8.02
CA TYR A 65 23.25 22.03 -8.88
C TYR A 65 22.98 22.43 -10.34
N PRO A 66 24.00 22.83 -11.12
CA PRO A 66 23.80 23.32 -12.50
C PRO A 66 23.07 22.34 -13.43
N SER A 67 23.08 21.04 -13.09
CA SER A 67 22.34 19.97 -13.79
C SER A 67 20.83 20.19 -13.93
N ILE A 68 20.21 21.04 -13.11
CA ILE A 68 18.76 21.28 -13.15
C ILE A 68 18.37 22.61 -13.81
N THR A 69 19.33 23.36 -14.36
CA THR A 69 19.08 24.71 -14.94
C THR A 69 17.95 24.71 -15.97
N GLU A 70 17.91 23.69 -16.83
CA GLU A 70 16.93 23.56 -17.91
C GLU A 70 15.78 22.61 -17.54
N HIS A 71 15.53 22.37 -16.25
CA HIS A 71 14.50 21.42 -15.85
C HIS A 71 13.10 21.93 -16.26
N PRO A 72 12.29 21.14 -17.00
CA PRO A 72 11.07 21.61 -17.65
C PRO A 72 9.98 22.06 -16.68
N LEU A 73 10.01 21.59 -15.42
CA LEU A 73 9.03 21.96 -14.40
C LEU A 73 9.33 23.29 -13.67
N ILE A 74 10.51 23.91 -13.89
CA ILE A 74 10.86 25.18 -13.23
C ILE A 74 9.79 26.27 -13.42
N PRO A 75 9.28 26.54 -14.64
CA PRO A 75 8.27 27.58 -14.85
C PRO A 75 6.98 27.32 -14.06
N ILE A 76 6.52 26.07 -14.03
CA ILE A 76 5.31 25.67 -13.30
C ILE A 76 5.53 25.80 -11.78
N VAL A 77 6.67 25.33 -11.28
CA VAL A 77 7.03 25.44 -9.85
C VAL A 77 7.05 26.89 -9.41
N GLN A 78 7.64 27.79 -10.20
CA GLN A 78 7.70 29.21 -9.86
C GLN A 78 6.33 29.89 -9.93
N ARG A 79 5.55 29.63 -10.99
CA ARG A 79 4.25 30.26 -11.22
C ARG A 79 3.17 29.78 -10.24
N ILE A 80 3.18 28.48 -9.93
CA ILE A 80 2.09 27.80 -9.22
C ILE A 80 2.51 27.38 -7.81
N GLY A 81 3.79 27.14 -7.52
CA GLY A 81 4.25 26.65 -6.21
C GLY A 81 3.85 25.21 -5.91
N VAL A 82 3.74 24.38 -6.95
CA VAL A 82 3.54 22.93 -6.84
C VAL A 82 4.65 22.22 -7.61
N ALA A 83 5.02 21.01 -7.18
CA ALA A 83 6.08 20.24 -7.81
C ALA A 83 5.75 18.74 -7.87
N ALA A 84 6.40 18.02 -8.78
CA ALA A 84 6.43 16.56 -8.78
C ALA A 84 7.72 16.04 -8.14
N HIS A 85 7.60 14.95 -7.37
CA HIS A 85 8.71 14.28 -6.71
C HIS A 85 8.59 12.76 -6.80
N HIS A 86 9.47 12.16 -7.61
CA HIS A 86 9.53 10.70 -7.76
C HIS A 86 10.90 10.23 -8.25
N ALA A 87 11.14 8.92 -8.20
CA ALA A 87 12.42 8.31 -8.57
C ALA A 87 12.85 8.51 -10.04
N GLY A 88 11.95 8.98 -10.93
CA GLY A 88 12.29 9.31 -12.32
C GLY A 88 13.01 10.65 -12.51
N HIS A 89 13.01 11.54 -11.51
CA HIS A 89 13.72 12.81 -11.60
C HIS A 89 15.18 12.67 -11.18
N LEU A 90 16.00 13.59 -11.67
CA LEU A 90 17.41 13.71 -11.27
C LEU A 90 17.53 13.84 -9.75
N PRO A 91 18.57 13.25 -9.11
CA PRO A 91 18.83 13.42 -7.69
C PRO A 91 18.88 14.88 -7.25
N SER A 92 19.52 15.75 -8.04
CA SER A 92 19.60 17.19 -7.81
C SER A 92 18.23 17.87 -7.81
N TRP A 93 17.31 17.47 -8.69
CA TRP A 93 15.95 18.01 -8.71
C TRP A 93 15.17 17.61 -7.46
N LYS A 94 15.29 16.36 -7.01
CA LYS A 94 14.64 15.91 -5.77
C LYS A 94 15.12 16.72 -4.56
N ILE A 95 16.43 16.91 -4.43
CA ILE A 95 17.02 17.77 -3.38
C ILE A 95 16.48 19.20 -3.46
N ALA A 96 16.36 19.76 -4.68
CA ALA A 96 15.79 21.09 -4.89
C ALA A 96 14.34 21.20 -4.38
N ILE A 97 13.49 20.24 -4.71
CA ILE A 97 12.10 20.21 -4.26
C ILE A 97 12.00 20.03 -2.75
N GLU A 98 12.85 19.18 -2.16
CA GLU A 98 12.92 18.99 -0.71
C GLU A 98 13.31 20.30 0.01
N GLU A 99 14.28 21.04 -0.51
CA GLU A 99 14.71 22.34 0.02
C GLU A 99 13.60 23.38 -0.08
N LEU A 100 12.99 23.54 -1.26
CA LEU A 100 11.90 24.49 -1.48
C LEU A 100 10.70 24.20 -0.56
N MET A 101 10.37 22.93 -0.36
CA MET A 101 9.31 22.53 0.56
C MET A 101 9.65 22.87 2.03
N ARG A 102 10.89 22.61 2.46
CA ARG A 102 11.36 22.90 3.82
C ARG A 102 11.35 24.40 4.13
N GLN A 103 11.73 25.21 3.15
CA GLN A 103 11.69 26.68 3.20
C GLN A 103 10.27 27.27 3.10
N GLY A 104 9.26 26.45 2.79
CA GLY A 104 7.87 26.89 2.70
C GLY A 104 7.52 27.59 1.38
N HIS A 105 8.32 27.37 0.34
CA HIS A 105 8.09 27.92 -0.99
C HIS A 105 7.00 27.16 -1.75
N LEU A 106 6.84 25.86 -1.49
CA LEU A 106 5.84 25.01 -2.14
C LEU A 106 4.58 24.85 -1.28
N ASP A 107 3.42 24.91 -1.94
CA ASP A 107 2.12 24.64 -1.34
C ASP A 107 1.75 23.16 -1.44
N ALA A 108 2.24 22.45 -2.45
CA ALA A 108 2.04 21.00 -2.55
C ALA A 108 3.12 20.31 -3.36
N VAL A 109 3.30 19.00 -3.08
CA VAL A 109 4.14 18.11 -3.86
C VAL A 109 3.35 16.86 -4.25
N PHE A 110 3.34 16.53 -5.53
CA PHE A 110 2.82 15.26 -6.04
C PHE A 110 3.93 14.22 -5.97
N ALA A 111 3.72 13.16 -5.19
CA ALA A 111 4.72 12.15 -4.92
C ALA A 111 4.19 10.74 -5.14
N THR A 112 5.04 9.80 -5.54
CA THR A 112 4.66 8.39 -5.58
C THR A 112 4.51 7.83 -4.16
N THR A 113 3.53 6.96 -3.92
CA THR A 113 3.30 6.32 -2.60
C THR A 113 4.56 5.66 -2.01
N THR A 114 5.38 5.00 -2.83
CA THR A 114 6.64 4.36 -2.41
C THR A 114 7.69 5.33 -1.89
N LEU A 115 7.52 6.63 -2.16
CA LEU A 115 8.41 7.68 -1.70
C LEU A 115 8.14 8.04 -0.24
N ALA A 116 7.00 7.66 0.35
CA ALA A 116 6.63 8.00 1.72
C ALA A 116 7.69 7.62 2.76
N ALA A 117 8.45 6.54 2.53
CA ALA A 117 9.57 6.16 3.38
C ALA A 117 10.83 7.04 3.19
N GLY A 118 11.02 7.64 2.02
CA GLY A 118 12.24 8.34 1.61
C GLY A 118 12.17 9.86 1.53
N VAL A 119 11.02 10.49 1.77
CA VAL A 119 10.91 11.97 1.78
C VAL A 119 11.43 12.53 3.10
N ASP A 120 12.30 13.54 3.05
CA ASP A 120 12.83 14.22 4.24
C ASP A 120 12.15 15.57 4.57
N PHE A 121 10.88 15.73 4.17
CA PHE A 121 10.08 16.89 4.58
C PHE A 121 8.70 16.48 5.11
N PRO A 122 8.29 16.99 6.29
CA PRO A 122 6.92 16.86 6.75
C PRO A 122 6.02 17.90 6.09
N ALA A 123 4.75 17.57 5.90
CA ALA A 123 3.73 18.47 5.37
C ALA A 123 2.61 18.66 6.40
N ARG A 124 1.83 19.73 6.28
CA ARG A 124 0.66 19.90 7.16
C ARG A 124 -0.40 18.84 6.86
N THR A 125 -0.56 18.54 5.57
CA THR A 125 -1.58 17.62 5.08
C THR A 125 -0.95 16.56 4.17
N VAL A 126 -1.48 15.35 4.22
CA VAL A 126 -1.24 14.31 3.22
C VAL A 126 -2.56 13.96 2.55
N VAL A 127 -2.52 13.72 1.24
CA VAL A 127 -3.67 13.32 0.45
C VAL A 127 -3.46 11.90 -0.07
N ILE A 128 -4.34 11.00 0.33
CA ILE A 128 -4.37 9.59 -0.06
C ILE A 128 -5.39 9.45 -1.20
N THR A 129 -4.90 9.07 -2.38
CA THR A 129 -5.73 8.97 -3.59
C THR A 129 -6.14 7.54 -3.95
N GLN A 130 -5.58 6.55 -3.25
CA GLN A 130 -5.75 5.12 -3.53
C GLN A 130 -5.48 4.30 -2.26
N SER A 131 -6.07 3.10 -2.16
CA SER A 131 -5.78 2.14 -1.09
C SER A 131 -4.95 0.93 -1.57
N SER A 132 -4.55 0.90 -2.83
CA SER A 132 -3.75 -0.18 -3.42
C SER A 132 -2.67 0.35 -4.35
N ILE A 133 -1.58 -0.40 -4.48
CA ILE A 133 -0.44 -0.07 -5.34
C ILE A 133 -0.17 -1.20 -6.32
N ARG A 134 0.32 -0.83 -7.52
CA ARG A 134 0.76 -1.81 -8.51
C ARG A 134 2.14 -2.32 -8.15
N LYS A 135 2.24 -3.60 -7.81
CA LYS A 135 3.52 -4.32 -7.68
C LYS A 135 3.84 -5.02 -9.01
N SER A 136 4.76 -5.98 -9.02
CA SER A 136 5.35 -6.57 -10.24
C SER A 136 4.34 -6.99 -11.31
N ARG A 137 3.20 -7.58 -10.93
CA ARG A 137 2.15 -8.00 -11.87
C ARG A 137 0.72 -7.68 -11.43
N ASP A 138 0.50 -7.49 -10.13
CA ASP A 138 -0.84 -7.30 -9.58
C ASP A 138 -0.96 -5.99 -8.78
N PHE A 139 -2.19 -5.52 -8.63
CA PHE A 139 -2.53 -4.53 -7.62
C PHE A 139 -2.64 -5.23 -6.27
N THR A 140 -1.94 -4.71 -5.28
CA THR A 140 -1.99 -5.19 -3.91
C THR A 140 -2.41 -4.04 -3.02
N ASP A 141 -3.29 -4.31 -2.07
CA ASP A 141 -3.66 -3.34 -1.05
C ASP A 141 -2.42 -2.84 -0.30
N LEU A 142 -2.50 -1.58 0.13
CA LEU A 142 -1.47 -1.01 0.98
C LEU A 142 -1.40 -1.78 2.30
N THR A 143 -0.19 -2.08 2.73
CA THR A 143 0.05 -2.65 4.06
C THR A 143 -0.26 -1.63 5.15
N ILE A 144 -0.43 -2.10 6.39
CA ILE A 144 -0.64 -1.22 7.55
C ILE A 144 0.54 -0.27 7.67
N GLY A 145 1.77 -0.79 7.58
CA GLY A 145 2.99 0.02 7.59
C GLY A 145 3.02 1.07 6.47
N GLU A 146 2.63 0.72 5.25
CA GLU A 146 2.61 1.67 4.12
C GLU A 146 1.59 2.81 4.35
N VAL A 147 0.38 2.50 4.83
CA VAL A 147 -0.63 3.52 5.17
C VAL A 147 -0.14 4.43 6.29
N GLN A 148 0.47 3.87 7.34
CA GLN A 148 0.99 4.65 8.46
C GLN A 148 2.19 5.50 8.07
N GLN A 149 3.06 5.03 7.18
CA GLN A 149 4.18 5.83 6.65
C GLN A 149 3.68 7.03 5.85
N VAL A 150 2.64 6.83 5.03
CA VAL A 150 1.98 7.92 4.29
C VAL A 150 1.33 8.91 5.25
N ALA A 151 0.48 8.41 6.16
CA ALA A 151 -0.25 9.24 7.12
C ALA A 151 0.69 10.00 8.07
N GLY A 152 1.79 9.37 8.49
CA GLY A 152 2.79 9.92 9.40
C GLY A 152 3.59 11.09 8.82
N ARG A 153 3.47 11.39 7.52
CA ARG A 153 4.04 12.62 6.94
C ARG A 153 3.19 13.87 7.19
N ALA A 154 1.97 13.71 7.69
CA ALA A 154 1.10 14.82 8.08
C ALA A 154 1.46 15.35 9.47
N GLY A 155 1.48 16.67 9.59
CA GLY A 155 1.83 17.40 10.80
C GLY A 155 3.32 17.73 10.86
N ARG A 156 3.64 19.01 10.98
CA ARG A 156 5.02 19.51 11.12
C ARG A 156 5.30 19.82 12.58
N ARG A 157 6.28 19.12 13.17
CA ARG A 157 6.70 19.31 14.57
C ARG A 157 7.05 20.78 14.83
N GLY A 158 6.42 21.37 15.83
CA GLY A 158 6.64 22.77 16.22
C GLY A 158 5.97 23.83 15.32
N LYS A 159 5.28 23.43 14.25
CA LYS A 159 4.53 24.36 13.37
C LYS A 159 3.03 24.09 13.36
N ASP A 160 2.62 22.82 13.35
CA ASP A 160 1.20 22.44 13.31
C ASP A 160 0.76 21.80 14.64
N HIS A 161 -0.43 22.14 15.11
CA HIS A 161 -1.05 21.48 16.28
C HIS A 161 -1.54 20.07 15.96
N VAL A 162 -2.02 19.86 14.73
CA VAL A 162 -2.53 18.59 14.22
C VAL A 162 -2.12 18.42 12.75
N GLY A 163 -1.84 17.18 12.35
CA GLY A 163 -1.67 16.79 10.96
C GLY A 163 -3.00 16.34 10.35
N PHE A 164 -3.19 16.56 9.04
CA PHE A 164 -4.39 16.15 8.33
C PHE A 164 -4.10 15.04 7.33
N ALA A 165 -4.83 13.93 7.40
CA ALA A 165 -4.87 12.91 6.36
C ALA A 165 -6.20 13.03 5.62
N VAL A 166 -6.15 13.43 4.34
CA VAL A 166 -7.30 13.62 3.48
C VAL A 166 -7.39 12.46 2.50
N VAL A 167 -8.56 11.84 2.39
CA VAL A 167 -8.81 10.74 1.46
C VAL A 167 -9.71 11.26 0.34
N THR A 168 -9.30 11.12 -0.93
CA THR A 168 -10.12 11.60 -2.07
C THR A 168 -11.09 10.52 -2.52
N PRO A 169 -12.39 10.81 -2.72
CA PRO A 169 -13.39 9.79 -3.05
C PRO A 169 -13.12 9.14 -4.41
N SER A 170 -12.68 7.89 -4.48
CA SER A 170 -12.26 7.24 -5.73
C SER A 170 -12.74 5.79 -5.76
N PRO A 171 -13.07 5.22 -6.95
CA PRO A 171 -13.43 3.80 -7.07
C PRO A 171 -12.27 2.86 -6.68
N TYR A 172 -11.04 3.40 -6.58
CA TYR A 172 -9.84 2.67 -6.18
C TYR A 172 -9.50 2.83 -4.70
N ILE A 173 -10.44 3.33 -3.90
CA ILE A 173 -10.29 3.44 -2.44
C ILE A 173 -11.24 2.47 -1.76
N ASP A 174 -10.64 1.55 -1.02
CA ASP A 174 -11.30 0.76 0.00
C ASP A 174 -11.02 1.39 1.37
N LEU A 175 -12.08 1.92 1.99
CA LEU A 175 -12.03 2.51 3.32
C LEU A 175 -11.71 1.48 4.41
N ALA A 176 -12.03 0.20 4.22
CA ALA A 176 -11.69 -0.85 5.17
C ALA A 176 -10.17 -1.05 5.24
N VAL A 177 -9.50 -1.03 4.09
CA VAL A 177 -8.02 -1.10 4.00
C VAL A 177 -7.40 0.11 4.71
N LEU A 178 -7.86 1.32 4.41
CA LEU A 178 -7.32 2.54 5.03
C LEU A 178 -7.59 2.59 6.54
N THR A 179 -8.79 2.21 6.98
CA THR A 179 -9.14 2.17 8.41
C THR A 179 -8.25 1.16 9.13
N LYS A 180 -8.09 -0.04 8.58
CA LYS A 180 -7.18 -1.06 9.11
C LYS A 180 -5.73 -0.55 9.15
N GLY A 181 -5.29 0.18 8.13
CA GLY A 181 -3.96 0.78 8.11
C GLY A 181 -3.76 1.83 9.20
N LEU A 182 -4.74 2.71 9.41
CA LEU A 182 -4.65 3.80 10.38
C LEU A 182 -4.77 3.33 11.83
N THR A 183 -5.58 2.29 12.11
CA THR A 183 -5.83 1.81 13.48
C THR A 183 -5.12 0.50 13.82
N GLY A 184 -4.58 -0.19 12.82
CA GLY A 184 -3.94 -1.49 12.98
C GLY A 184 -2.54 -1.40 13.57
N GLN A 185 -2.03 -2.55 13.99
CA GLN A 185 -0.63 -2.69 14.41
C GLN A 185 0.24 -2.95 13.17
N PRO A 186 1.42 -2.31 13.05
CA PRO A 186 2.36 -2.60 11.97
C PRO A 186 2.67 -4.09 11.86
N GLU A 187 2.88 -4.55 10.63
CA GLU A 187 3.31 -5.91 10.38
C GLU A 187 4.67 -6.22 11.03
N ALA A 188 4.89 -7.49 11.38
CA ALA A 188 6.19 -7.94 11.85
C ALA A 188 7.25 -7.76 10.75
N ILE A 189 8.49 -7.52 11.15
CA ILE A 189 9.62 -7.45 10.22
C ILE A 189 9.98 -8.87 9.79
N ASP A 190 9.82 -9.17 8.51
CA ASP A 190 10.21 -10.44 7.91
C ASP A 190 11.59 -10.36 7.24
N SER A 191 12.38 -11.41 7.41
CA SER A 191 13.69 -11.52 6.80
C SER A 191 13.61 -11.52 5.27
N GLN A 192 14.34 -10.60 4.64
CA GLN A 192 14.56 -10.57 3.18
C GLN A 192 15.83 -11.34 2.77
N PHE A 193 16.41 -12.12 3.69
CA PHE A 193 17.63 -12.87 3.42
C PHE A 193 17.38 -13.91 2.32
N THR A 194 18.14 -13.81 1.23
CA THR A 194 18.12 -14.74 0.11
C THR A 194 19.53 -15.19 -0.22
N ILE A 195 19.66 -16.47 -0.61
CA ILE A 195 20.94 -17.03 -1.02
C ILE A 195 21.12 -16.72 -2.50
N SER A 196 22.16 -15.95 -2.84
CA SER A 196 22.52 -15.61 -4.21
C SER A 196 23.85 -16.24 -4.61
N TYR A 197 24.07 -16.48 -5.91
CA TYR A 197 25.33 -17.05 -6.41
C TYR A 197 26.57 -16.25 -5.96
N PRO A 198 26.62 -14.91 -6.04
CA PRO A 198 27.79 -14.15 -5.56
C PRO A 198 28.05 -14.34 -4.07
N MET A 199 27.01 -14.42 -3.24
CA MET A 199 27.16 -14.69 -1.81
C MET A 199 27.79 -16.06 -1.59
N VAL A 200 27.29 -17.10 -2.26
CA VAL A 200 27.82 -18.47 -2.13
C VAL A 200 29.29 -18.53 -2.53
N LEU A 201 29.65 -17.92 -3.67
CA LEU A 201 31.04 -17.89 -4.14
C LEU A 201 31.95 -17.12 -3.18
N ASN A 202 31.50 -15.99 -2.64
CA ASN A 202 32.25 -15.22 -1.65
C ASN A 202 32.45 -16.01 -0.35
N LEU A 203 31.42 -16.74 0.11
CA LEU A 203 31.50 -17.58 1.31
C LEU A 203 32.46 -18.75 1.11
N LEU A 204 32.39 -19.45 -0.02
CA LEU A 204 33.30 -20.57 -0.35
C LEU A 204 34.76 -20.10 -0.52
N LYS A 205 34.97 -18.86 -0.97
CA LYS A 205 36.31 -18.27 -1.07
C LYS A 205 36.88 -17.88 0.29
N ALA A 206 36.04 -17.37 1.20
CA ALA A 206 36.48 -16.83 2.49
C ALA A 206 36.51 -17.84 3.63
N HIS A 207 35.68 -18.90 3.56
CA HIS A 207 35.48 -19.84 4.65
C HIS A 207 35.49 -21.30 4.16
N PRO A 208 36.03 -22.24 4.95
CA PRO A 208 35.84 -23.67 4.73
C PRO A 208 34.35 -24.04 4.74
N HIS A 209 33.98 -25.05 3.94
CA HIS A 209 32.60 -25.48 3.77
C HIS A 209 31.86 -25.74 5.10
N GLU A 210 32.52 -26.37 6.06
CA GLU A 210 31.97 -26.71 7.37
C GLU A 210 31.54 -25.49 8.19
N GLN A 211 32.20 -24.34 8.01
CA GLN A 211 31.89 -23.12 8.75
C GLN A 211 30.72 -22.34 8.15
N ILE A 212 30.42 -22.54 6.86
CA ILE A 212 29.40 -21.78 6.13
C ILE A 212 28.01 -22.03 6.70
N GLN A 213 27.71 -23.28 7.07
CA GLN A 213 26.42 -23.63 7.69
C GLN A 213 26.20 -22.84 8.98
N GLY A 214 27.21 -22.72 9.83
CA GLY A 214 27.14 -21.95 11.08
C GLY A 214 26.95 -20.44 10.84
N ILE A 215 27.47 -19.90 9.73
CA ILE A 215 27.23 -18.51 9.33
C ILE A 215 25.78 -18.32 8.88
N LEU A 216 25.29 -19.18 8.00
CA LEU A 216 23.90 -19.12 7.52
C LEU A 216 22.89 -19.34 8.66
N ALA A 217 23.24 -20.16 9.65
CA ALA A 217 22.41 -20.41 10.82
C ALA A 217 22.24 -19.19 11.72
N LYS A 218 23.13 -18.18 11.62
CA LYS A 218 23.02 -16.90 12.34
C LYS A 218 22.16 -15.87 11.58
N SER A 219 21.64 -16.21 10.41
CA SER A 219 20.77 -15.30 9.65
C SER A 219 19.45 -15.05 10.38
N PHE A 220 18.88 -13.86 10.17
CA PHE A 220 17.55 -13.55 10.70
C PHE A 220 16.46 -14.46 10.10
N ALA A 221 16.65 -14.95 8.88
CA ALA A 221 15.77 -15.97 8.29
C ALA A 221 15.79 -17.26 9.11
N GLN A 222 16.97 -17.78 9.47
CA GLN A 222 17.06 -18.98 10.29
C GLN A 222 16.46 -18.75 11.68
N PHE A 223 16.71 -17.60 12.30
CA PHE A 223 16.10 -17.25 13.58
C PHE A 223 14.56 -17.30 13.52
N GLN A 224 13.96 -16.70 12.50
CA GLN A 224 12.50 -16.73 12.31
C GLN A 224 11.96 -18.14 12.00
N LEU A 225 12.71 -18.95 11.24
CA LEU A 225 12.35 -20.36 10.98
C LEU A 225 12.36 -21.18 12.27
N ASN A 226 13.35 -21.00 13.13
CA ASN A 226 13.44 -21.70 14.41
C ASN A 226 12.26 -21.33 15.33
N GLN A 227 11.95 -20.03 15.46
CA GLN A 227 10.80 -19.59 16.26
C GLN A 227 9.48 -20.15 15.72
N ARG A 228 9.33 -20.21 14.38
CA ARG A 228 8.15 -20.79 13.75
C ARG A 228 8.07 -22.30 13.97
N ALA A 229 9.21 -23.01 13.94
CA ALA A 229 9.26 -24.45 14.21
C ALA A 229 8.77 -24.74 15.63
N GLU A 230 9.29 -24.04 16.64
CA GLU A 230 8.88 -24.18 18.05
C GLU A 230 7.37 -23.97 18.24
N LEU A 231 6.81 -22.91 17.62
CA LEU A 231 5.37 -22.66 17.64
C LEU A 231 4.55 -23.76 16.97
N LEU A 232 5.07 -24.37 15.90
CA LEU A 232 4.40 -25.45 15.18
C LEU A 232 4.49 -26.78 15.93
N GLU A 233 5.61 -27.06 16.59
CA GLU A 233 5.79 -28.22 17.46
C GLU A 233 4.79 -28.18 18.61
N HIS A 234 4.66 -27.06 19.31
CA HIS A 234 3.64 -26.91 20.36
C HIS A 234 2.20 -27.10 19.86
N LYS A 235 1.89 -26.59 18.65
CA LYS A 235 0.58 -26.82 18.03
C LYS A 235 0.37 -28.28 17.67
N LEU A 236 1.41 -28.95 17.19
CA LEU A 236 1.37 -30.37 16.84
C LEU A 236 1.13 -31.21 18.09
N ASP A 237 1.81 -30.93 19.19
CA ASP A 237 1.62 -31.62 20.48
C ASP A 237 0.19 -31.41 21.01
N ALA A 238 -0.31 -30.17 20.98
CA ALA A 238 -1.68 -29.88 21.39
C ALA A 238 -2.73 -30.63 20.54
N LEU A 239 -2.50 -30.74 19.22
CA LEU A 239 -3.36 -31.51 18.33
C LEU A 239 -3.29 -33.01 18.62
N HIS A 240 -2.11 -33.56 18.92
CA HIS A 240 -1.97 -34.97 19.31
C HIS A 240 -2.80 -35.26 20.57
N VAL A 241 -2.70 -34.43 21.59
CA VAL A 241 -3.51 -34.56 22.83
C VAL A 241 -5.01 -34.48 22.52
N GLN A 242 -5.44 -33.57 21.64
CA GLN A 242 -6.84 -33.52 21.21
C GLN A 242 -7.28 -34.76 20.41
N MET A 243 -6.35 -35.43 19.75
CA MET A 243 -6.62 -36.63 18.95
C MET A 243 -6.62 -37.92 19.77
N GLU A 244 -5.96 -37.95 20.94
CA GLU A 244 -5.90 -39.14 21.82
C GLU A 244 -7.27 -39.77 22.13
N PRO A 245 -8.34 -39.01 22.48
CA PRO A 245 -9.65 -39.60 22.76
C PRO A 245 -10.29 -40.29 21.56
N PHE A 246 -9.88 -39.92 20.34
CA PHE A 246 -10.42 -40.52 19.13
C PHE A 246 -9.78 -41.87 18.81
N GLY A 247 -8.56 -42.11 19.34
CA GLY A 247 -7.81 -43.36 19.29
C GLY A 247 -7.63 -43.97 17.89
N PRO A 248 -6.87 -45.06 17.76
CA PRO A 248 -6.98 -45.92 16.59
C PRO A 248 -8.35 -46.60 16.62
N ARG A 249 -9.29 -46.15 15.78
CA ARG A 249 -10.54 -46.88 15.55
C ARG A 249 -10.21 -48.12 14.74
N VAL A 250 -10.42 -49.30 15.31
CA VAL A 250 -10.36 -50.56 14.57
C VAL A 250 -11.52 -50.56 13.58
N CYS A 251 -11.27 -50.08 12.37
CA CYS A 251 -12.27 -50.06 11.33
C CYS A 251 -12.37 -51.48 10.75
N THR A 252 -13.43 -52.20 11.09
CA THR A 252 -13.66 -53.55 10.59
C THR A 252 -13.84 -53.59 9.06
N ASP A 253 -14.20 -52.46 8.44
CA ASP A 253 -14.25 -52.28 6.98
C ASP A 253 -13.80 -50.87 6.57
N TRP A 254 -12.49 -50.70 6.52
CA TRP A 254 -11.87 -49.42 6.17
C TRP A 254 -12.16 -48.97 4.74
N ILE A 255 -12.39 -49.91 3.82
CA ILE A 255 -12.62 -49.62 2.40
C ILE A 255 -13.97 -48.93 2.22
N THR A 256 -15.03 -49.48 2.82
CA THR A 256 -16.38 -48.93 2.67
C THR A 256 -16.56 -47.63 3.45
N GLN A 257 -16.02 -47.53 4.68
CA GLN A 257 -16.13 -46.32 5.50
C GLN A 257 -15.27 -45.17 4.95
N TRP A 258 -14.06 -45.45 4.44
CA TRP A 258 -13.21 -44.42 3.84
C TRP A 258 -13.79 -43.91 2.52
N GLN A 259 -14.32 -44.78 1.65
CA GLN A 259 -14.99 -44.35 0.42
C GLN A 259 -16.20 -43.46 0.74
N THR A 260 -17.00 -43.81 1.74
CA THR A 260 -18.15 -43.01 2.16
C THR A 260 -17.72 -41.65 2.73
N PHE A 261 -16.66 -41.64 3.55
CA PHE A 261 -16.09 -40.41 4.11
C PHE A 261 -15.45 -39.51 3.05
N ASP A 262 -14.62 -40.05 2.17
CA ASP A 262 -13.98 -39.32 1.07
C ASP A 262 -15.03 -38.78 0.09
N HIS A 263 -16.03 -39.59 -0.26
CA HIS A 263 -17.18 -39.14 -1.04
C HIS A 263 -17.93 -37.99 -0.34
N ALA A 264 -18.27 -38.13 0.95
CA ALA A 264 -18.93 -37.08 1.71
C ALA A 264 -18.07 -35.79 1.81
N ARG A 265 -16.76 -35.93 2.00
CA ARG A 265 -15.81 -34.81 2.05
C ARG A 265 -15.70 -34.09 0.70
N ARG A 266 -15.56 -34.82 -0.40
CA ARG A 266 -15.55 -34.26 -1.77
C ARG A 266 -16.86 -33.55 -2.08
N HIS A 267 -18.01 -34.17 -1.75
CA HIS A 267 -19.32 -33.54 -1.94
C HIS A 267 -19.53 -32.30 -1.05
N ARG A 268 -19.00 -32.28 0.18
CA ARG A 268 -19.04 -31.10 1.04
C ARG A 268 -18.20 -29.95 0.48
N HIS A 269 -17.04 -30.26 -0.10
CA HIS A 269 -16.19 -29.28 -0.76
C HIS A 269 -16.82 -28.69 -2.02
N ILE A 270 -17.58 -29.49 -2.78
CA ILE A 270 -18.38 -29.04 -3.93
C ILE A 270 -19.54 -28.15 -3.47
N ARG A 271 -20.21 -28.48 -2.34
CA ARG A 271 -21.26 -27.64 -1.75
C ARG A 271 -20.76 -26.29 -1.22
N HIS A 272 -19.49 -26.22 -0.82
CA HIS A 272 -18.85 -25.01 -0.32
C HIS A 272 -18.01 -24.26 -1.36
N GLN A 273 -17.92 -24.74 -2.61
CA GLN A 273 -17.47 -23.88 -3.70
C GLN A 273 -18.41 -22.69 -3.76
N THR A 274 -17.87 -21.58 -3.26
CA THR A 274 -18.32 -20.20 -3.32
C THR A 274 -19.56 -20.04 -4.20
N HIS A 275 -20.72 -19.86 -3.55
CA HIS A 275 -21.81 -19.11 -4.16
C HIS A 275 -21.21 -17.77 -4.59
N ARG A 276 -20.87 -17.66 -5.87
CA ARG A 276 -20.37 -16.41 -6.43
C ARG A 276 -21.57 -15.47 -6.43
N SER A 277 -21.42 -14.34 -5.75
CA SER A 277 -22.32 -13.20 -5.89
C SER A 277 -22.07 -12.50 -7.23
N GLU A 278 -21.95 -13.26 -8.32
CA GLU A 278 -21.84 -12.71 -9.65
C GLU A 278 -23.26 -12.47 -10.19
N SER A 279 -23.47 -11.28 -10.75
CA SER A 279 -24.76 -10.81 -11.29
C SER A 279 -25.50 -11.81 -12.22
N PRO A 280 -24.82 -12.63 -13.06
CA PRO A 280 -25.47 -13.61 -13.91
C PRO A 280 -26.15 -14.76 -13.15
N GLU A 281 -25.54 -15.26 -12.06
CA GLU A 281 -26.12 -16.37 -11.28
C GLU A 281 -27.33 -15.93 -10.46
N ILE A 282 -27.29 -14.72 -9.89
CA ILE A 282 -28.42 -14.15 -9.14
C ILE A 282 -29.58 -13.86 -10.10
N SER A 283 -29.29 -13.27 -11.27
CA SER A 283 -30.28 -13.00 -12.32
C SER A 283 -30.93 -14.27 -12.86
N ALA A 284 -30.17 -15.36 -13.02
CA ALA A 284 -30.71 -16.64 -13.44
C ALA A 284 -31.62 -17.31 -12.38
N ARG A 285 -31.44 -16.97 -11.09
CA ARG A 285 -32.20 -17.55 -9.98
C ARG A 285 -33.42 -16.71 -9.58
N LEU A 286 -33.46 -15.42 -9.91
CA LEU A 286 -34.56 -14.50 -9.65
C LEU A 286 -35.94 -14.98 -10.17
N PRO A 287 -36.07 -15.58 -11.37
CA PRO A 287 -37.34 -16.15 -11.85
C PRO A 287 -37.88 -17.27 -10.96
N PHE A 288 -36.98 -17.93 -10.22
CA PHE A 288 -37.33 -19.01 -9.31
C PHE A 288 -37.58 -18.51 -7.88
N LEU A 289 -37.47 -17.22 -7.57
CA LEU A 289 -37.80 -16.66 -6.27
C LEU A 289 -39.26 -16.19 -6.25
N SER A 290 -40.19 -17.13 -6.40
CA SER A 290 -41.63 -16.84 -6.31
C SER A 290 -42.07 -16.69 -4.85
N PRO A 291 -42.97 -15.75 -4.52
CA PRO A 291 -43.52 -15.62 -3.17
C PRO A 291 -44.04 -16.95 -2.60
N GLY A 292 -43.72 -17.24 -1.35
CA GLY A 292 -44.05 -18.49 -0.65
C GLY A 292 -43.03 -19.62 -0.82
N ARG A 293 -42.02 -19.46 -1.68
CA ARG A 293 -40.99 -20.49 -1.88
C ARG A 293 -39.98 -20.51 -0.74
N VAL A 294 -39.65 -21.70 -0.24
CA VAL A 294 -38.61 -21.90 0.77
C VAL A 294 -37.25 -21.93 0.09
N VAL A 295 -36.32 -21.11 0.57
CA VAL A 295 -34.94 -21.03 0.09
C VAL A 295 -33.96 -21.39 1.19
N GLY A 296 -32.92 -22.14 0.83
CA GLY A 296 -31.81 -22.44 1.73
C GLY A 296 -30.77 -21.32 1.66
N LEU A 297 -30.55 -20.64 2.77
CA LEU A 297 -29.50 -19.64 2.96
C LEU A 297 -28.34 -20.25 3.77
N SER A 298 -27.16 -19.64 3.67
CA SER A 298 -25.96 -20.09 4.41
C SER A 298 -26.13 -20.10 5.94
N ARG A 299 -27.08 -19.32 6.46
CA ARG A 299 -27.41 -19.22 7.90
C ARG A 299 -28.76 -19.82 8.30
N GLY A 300 -29.47 -20.51 7.40
CA GLY A 300 -30.78 -21.11 7.72
C GLY A 300 -31.71 -21.23 6.52
N ARG A 301 -33.00 -21.46 6.75
CA ARG A 301 -34.03 -21.47 5.69
C ARG A 301 -34.82 -20.16 5.76
N GLY A 302 -35.09 -19.56 4.61
CA GLY A 302 -35.96 -18.39 4.47
C GLY A 302 -37.16 -18.69 3.58
N ILE A 303 -38.19 -17.86 3.64
CA ILE A 303 -39.34 -17.91 2.73
C ILE A 303 -39.32 -16.61 1.92
N VAL A 304 -39.46 -16.71 0.61
CA VAL A 304 -39.58 -15.52 -0.26
C VAL A 304 -40.91 -14.84 0.04
N LEU A 305 -40.84 -13.62 0.57
CA LEU A 305 -42.00 -12.77 0.79
C LEU A 305 -42.26 -11.92 -0.47
N ARG A 306 -43.49 -11.41 -0.60
CA ARG A 306 -43.86 -10.50 -1.70
C ARG A 306 -43.14 -9.17 -1.61
#